data_AF-B7RY08-F1
#
_entry.id   AF-B7RY08-F1
#
_cell.length_a   1.000
_cell.length_b   1.000
_cell.length_c   1.000
_cell.angle_alpha   90.00
_cell.angle_beta   90.00
_cell.angle_gamma   90.00
#
_symmetry.space_group_name_H-M   'P 1'
#
loop_
_entity.id
_entity.type
_entity.pdbx_description
1 polymer ?
#
loop_
_entity_poly.entity_id
_entity_poly.type
_entity_poly.pdbx_seq_one_letter_code
_entity_poly.pdbx_strand_id
1 'polypeptide(L)'
;MSNSQAPIVIAGAGPAGCLLALYLASRDVSVVLLEKEPELPVDLRASTFHPPSLEMIADLGFGIIDEMLHKGLIADRYQYRDRRSGEVANFEMDLLADSTRYPFRLQLEQYEFTRLVAAVLEGIDCADLRFNVEAKGFTETAGQVIVQLDTATGEEQLPASFLVTAEGARSQIRKAAGIDYLGFTYDEKFLVVSTQFPFEEVFDDLSWVNYVSDPDEWCVILRTEKIWRVLFPTRPENVEDEAYLLSDEFIQQRLHHLWTKRAPMILGTARYITLIKESLRLISRAGCCWLETPVISIIHWAAWE
;
A
#
# COMPACT_ATOMS: atom_id res chain seq x y z
N MET A 1 -31.28 -16.99 23.61
CA MET A 1 -30.42 -17.83 22.76
C MET A 1 -29.88 -16.90 21.69
N SER A 2 -28.64 -16.44 21.81
CA SER A 2 -28.05 -15.57 20.79
C SER A 2 -27.97 -16.38 19.51
N ASN A 3 -28.65 -15.90 18.48
CA ASN A 3 -28.46 -16.41 17.13
C ASN A 3 -27.05 -15.95 16.74
N SER A 4 -26.03 -16.75 17.06
CA SER A 4 -24.63 -16.47 16.72
C SER A 4 -24.53 -16.55 15.19
N GLN A 5 -24.82 -15.45 14.52
CA GLN A 5 -24.65 -15.32 13.09
C GLN A 5 -23.19 -15.60 12.76
N ALA A 6 -22.94 -16.45 11.77
CA ALA A 6 -21.58 -16.81 11.37
C ALA A 6 -20.79 -15.55 11.00
N PRO A 7 -19.47 -15.50 11.30
CA PRO A 7 -18.68 -14.30 11.08
C PRO A 7 -18.56 -13.95 9.58
N ILE A 8 -18.15 -12.72 9.31
CA ILE A 8 -17.57 -12.35 8.01
C ILE A 8 -16.10 -12.74 8.02
N VAL A 9 -15.67 -13.57 7.08
CA VAL A 9 -14.27 -13.96 6.94
C VAL A 9 -13.59 -13.06 5.91
N ILE A 10 -12.45 -12.49 6.26
CA ILE A 10 -11.61 -11.66 5.39
C ILE A 10 -10.28 -12.37 5.19
N ALA A 11 -9.96 -12.72 3.96
CA ALA A 11 -8.69 -13.37 3.60
C ALA A 11 -7.63 -12.32 3.22
N GLY A 12 -6.61 -12.13 4.05
CA GLY A 12 -5.47 -11.23 3.84
C GLY A 12 -5.50 -10.00 4.76
N ALA A 13 -4.49 -9.85 5.62
CA ALA A 13 -4.35 -8.71 6.55
C ALA A 13 -3.50 -7.57 5.95
N GLY A 14 -3.65 -7.33 4.65
CA GLY A 14 -3.17 -6.10 4.02
C GLY A 14 -4.04 -4.89 4.40
N PRO A 15 -3.72 -3.68 3.91
CA PRO A 15 -4.44 -2.45 4.27
C PRO A 15 -5.94 -2.52 4.04
N ALA A 16 -6.36 -3.10 2.90
CA ALA A 16 -7.78 -3.26 2.57
C ALA A 16 -8.49 -4.20 3.55
N GLY A 17 -7.86 -5.32 3.91
CA GLY A 17 -8.41 -6.30 4.85
C GLY A 17 -8.48 -5.74 6.26
N CYS A 18 -7.41 -5.09 6.74
CA CYS A 18 -7.38 -4.40 8.03
C CYS A 18 -8.45 -3.31 8.11
N LEU A 19 -8.55 -2.44 7.11
CA LEU A 19 -9.55 -1.37 7.07
C LEU A 19 -10.98 -1.92 7.13
N LEU A 20 -11.28 -2.95 6.34
CA LEU A 20 -12.60 -3.58 6.33
C LEU A 20 -12.91 -4.28 7.65
N ALA A 21 -11.94 -5.04 8.19
CA ALA A 21 -12.11 -5.73 9.47
C ALA A 21 -12.44 -4.74 10.58
N LEU A 22 -11.70 -3.63 10.67
CA LEU A 22 -11.96 -2.58 11.63
C LEU A 22 -13.30 -1.88 11.40
N TYR A 23 -13.65 -1.58 10.15
CA TYR A 23 -14.94 -0.99 9.82
C TYR A 23 -16.12 -1.86 10.28
N LEU A 24 -16.03 -3.17 10.09
CA LEU A 24 -17.04 -4.12 10.54
C LEU A 24 -17.05 -4.29 12.06
N ALA A 25 -15.88 -4.46 12.67
CA ALA A 25 -15.73 -4.61 14.11
C ALA A 25 -16.22 -3.38 14.88
N SER A 26 -16.01 -2.17 14.35
CA SER A 26 -16.53 -0.92 14.93
C SER A 26 -18.06 -0.82 14.97
N ARG A 27 -18.76 -1.75 14.31
CA ARG A 27 -20.22 -1.83 14.23
C ARG A 27 -20.75 -3.13 14.85
N ASP A 28 -19.96 -3.75 15.74
CA ASP A 28 -20.27 -5.02 16.42
C ASP A 28 -20.57 -6.19 15.46
N VAL A 29 -20.03 -6.14 14.23
CA VAL A 29 -20.15 -7.24 13.28
C VAL A 29 -19.01 -8.22 13.50
N SER A 30 -19.38 -9.48 13.79
CA SER A 30 -18.43 -10.57 14.00
C SER A 30 -17.55 -10.79 12.76
N VAL A 31 -16.23 -10.67 12.92
CA VAL A 31 -15.26 -10.73 11.82
C VAL A 31 -14.08 -11.62 12.18
N VAL A 32 -13.64 -12.41 11.20
CA VAL A 32 -12.38 -13.18 11.26
C VAL A 32 -11.46 -12.65 10.18
N LEU A 33 -10.34 -12.05 10.56
CA LEU A 33 -9.30 -11.57 9.66
C LEU A 33 -8.16 -12.59 9.61
N LEU A 34 -7.88 -13.12 8.43
CA LEU A 34 -6.88 -14.17 8.22
C LEU A 34 -5.61 -13.59 7.58
N GLU A 35 -4.46 -14.00 8.08
CA GLU A 35 -3.15 -13.75 7.50
C GLU A 35 -2.35 -15.05 7.43
N LYS A 36 -1.79 -15.32 6.25
CA LYS A 36 -1.01 -16.54 6.02
C LYS A 36 0.39 -16.44 6.62
N GLU A 37 0.93 -15.21 6.71
CA GLU A 37 2.24 -14.97 7.30
C GLU A 37 2.15 -15.03 8.84
N PRO A 38 3.26 -15.32 9.55
CA PRO A 38 3.27 -15.38 11.00
C PRO A 38 3.12 -14.00 11.67
N GLU A 39 3.40 -12.93 10.93
CA GLU A 39 3.29 -11.55 11.37
C GLU A 39 2.93 -10.65 10.19
N LEU A 40 2.44 -9.44 10.47
CA LEU A 40 2.20 -8.45 9.43
C LEU A 40 3.51 -8.07 8.73
N PRO A 41 3.58 -8.19 7.38
CA PRO A 41 4.81 -7.93 6.65
C PRO A 41 5.22 -6.46 6.77
N VAL A 42 6.51 -6.24 7.02
CA VAL A 42 7.12 -4.91 6.96
C VAL A 42 7.59 -4.65 5.54
N ASP A 43 6.70 -4.11 4.71
CA ASP A 43 7.01 -3.76 3.34
C ASP A 43 7.01 -2.25 3.09
N LEU A 44 7.96 -1.77 2.29
CA LEU A 44 8.04 -0.37 1.87
C LEU A 44 7.30 -0.17 0.54
N ARG A 45 6.08 -0.71 0.42
CA ARG A 45 5.31 -0.67 -0.83
C ARG A 45 4.66 0.70 -1.03
N ALA A 46 3.75 1.06 -0.14
CA ALA A 46 3.07 2.35 -0.15
C ALA A 46 3.44 3.17 1.09
N SER A 47 3.38 4.49 0.94
CA SER A 47 3.70 5.40 2.04
C SER A 47 2.87 6.67 2.06
N THR A 48 1.88 6.83 1.19
CA THR A 48 1.12 8.09 1.06
C THR A 48 -0.36 7.84 1.31
N PHE A 49 -0.92 8.57 2.27
CA PHE A 49 -2.36 8.67 2.52
C PHE A 49 -2.86 10.03 2.02
N HIS A 50 -3.88 9.99 1.17
CA HIS A 50 -4.52 11.18 0.60
C HIS A 50 -5.69 11.65 1.49
N PRO A 51 -6.13 12.93 1.37
CA PRO A 51 -7.20 13.47 2.19
C PRO A 51 -8.46 12.59 2.30
N PRO A 52 -9.02 12.01 1.21
CA PRO A 52 -10.19 11.16 1.34
C PRO A 52 -9.95 9.89 2.17
N SER A 53 -8.75 9.30 2.06
CA SER A 53 -8.38 8.13 2.88
C SER A 53 -8.22 8.49 4.35
N LEU A 54 -7.65 9.67 4.65
CA LEU A 54 -7.52 10.16 6.01
C LEU A 54 -8.89 10.41 6.66
N GLU A 55 -9.84 10.97 5.91
CA GLU A 55 -11.22 11.12 6.40
C GLU A 55 -11.89 9.79 6.67
N MET A 56 -11.78 8.85 5.73
CA MET A 56 -12.35 7.51 5.92
C MET A 56 -11.79 6.83 7.16
N ILE A 57 -10.47 6.94 7.41
CA ILE A 57 -9.82 6.35 8.58
C ILE A 57 -10.23 7.08 9.85
N ALA A 58 -10.31 8.42 9.83
CA ALA A 58 -10.76 9.21 10.97
C ALA A 58 -12.16 8.81 11.44
N ASP A 59 -13.07 8.54 10.49
CA ASP A 59 -14.45 8.17 10.78
C ASP A 59 -14.59 6.75 11.35
N LEU A 60 -13.52 5.93 11.32
CA LEU A 60 -13.49 4.63 12.02
C LEU A 60 -13.34 4.81 13.53
N GLY A 61 -12.74 5.91 13.99
CA GLY A 61 -12.45 6.16 15.40
C GLY A 61 -11.23 5.41 15.93
N PHE A 62 -11.27 4.99 17.20
CA PHE A 62 -10.21 4.27 17.92
C PHE A 62 -8.84 4.97 18.02
N GLY A 63 -8.78 6.29 17.73
CA GLY A 63 -7.54 7.07 17.81
C GLY A 63 -6.51 6.73 16.72
N ILE A 64 -6.87 5.94 15.71
CA ILE A 64 -5.93 5.50 14.68
C ILE A 64 -5.41 6.68 13.87
N ILE A 65 -6.28 7.62 13.53
CA ILE A 65 -5.87 8.83 12.81
C ILE A 65 -4.88 9.65 13.61
N ASP A 66 -5.07 9.78 14.93
CA ASP A 66 -4.19 10.54 15.80
C ASP A 66 -2.79 9.89 15.86
N GLU A 67 -2.73 8.57 16.01
CA GLU A 67 -1.47 7.81 15.97
C GLU A 67 -0.78 7.89 14.60
N MET A 68 -1.54 7.85 13.51
CA MET A 68 -1.00 8.03 12.17
C MET A 68 -0.38 9.42 11.99
N LEU A 69 -1.07 10.47 12.45
CA LEU A 69 -0.57 11.85 12.40
C LEU A 69 0.65 12.05 13.31
N HIS A 70 0.71 11.34 14.45
CA HIS A 70 1.86 11.38 15.34
C HIS A 70 3.11 10.71 14.74
N LYS A 71 2.92 9.61 13.99
CA LYS A 71 4.02 8.82 13.40
C LYS A 71 4.44 9.29 12.01
N GLY A 72 3.55 9.93 11.27
CA GLY A 72 3.75 10.30 9.87
C GLY A 72 4.19 11.75 9.67
N LEU A 73 4.70 12.03 8.47
CA LEU A 73 5.04 13.39 8.04
C LEU A 73 3.87 14.01 7.28
N ILE A 74 3.45 15.19 7.71
CA ILE A 74 2.45 15.99 6.99
C ILE A 74 3.15 16.70 5.82
N ALA A 75 2.76 16.35 4.59
CA ALA A 75 3.11 17.06 3.38
C ALA A 75 1.97 18.02 3.01
N ASP A 76 2.16 19.29 3.36
CA ASP A 76 1.24 20.42 3.12
C ASP A 76 1.22 20.90 1.67
N ARG A 77 2.26 20.57 0.89
CA ARG A 77 2.34 20.82 -0.55
C ARG A 77 3.01 19.69 -1.27
N TYR A 78 2.82 19.61 -2.58
CA TYR A 78 3.65 18.80 -3.48
C TYR A 78 4.16 19.64 -4.63
N GLN A 79 5.30 19.22 -5.20
CA GLN A 79 6.00 20.00 -6.21
C GLN A 79 6.14 19.24 -7.52
N TYR A 80 6.00 19.95 -8.63
CA TYR A 80 6.58 19.57 -9.91
C TYR A 80 7.85 20.40 -10.12
N ARG A 81 8.97 19.73 -10.38
CA ARG A 81 10.28 20.36 -10.54
C ARG A 81 10.84 20.02 -11.90
N ASP A 82 11.06 21.02 -12.74
CA ASP A 82 11.72 20.79 -14.01
C ASP A 82 13.23 20.80 -13.82
N ARG A 83 13.87 19.67 -14.14
CA ARG A 83 15.29 19.47 -13.88
C ARG A 83 16.19 20.34 -14.77
N ARG A 84 15.74 20.67 -15.98
CA ARG A 84 16.56 21.38 -16.97
C ARG A 84 16.55 22.89 -16.74
N SER A 85 15.37 23.44 -16.48
CA SER A 85 15.18 24.88 -16.22
C SER A 85 15.38 25.25 -14.75
N GLY A 86 15.15 24.30 -13.83
CA GLY A 86 15.12 24.56 -12.39
C GLY A 86 13.80 25.16 -11.91
N GLU A 87 12.78 25.28 -12.77
CA GLU A 87 11.47 25.79 -12.40
C GLU A 87 10.75 24.85 -11.44
N VAL A 88 10.04 25.44 -10.47
CA VAL A 88 9.30 24.70 -9.44
C VAL A 88 7.86 25.20 -9.43
N ALA A 89 6.92 24.28 -9.69
CA ALA A 89 5.50 24.51 -9.50
C ALA A 89 5.07 23.93 -8.15
N ASN A 90 4.60 24.80 -7.25
CA ASN A 90 4.09 24.46 -5.93
C ASN A 90 2.58 24.27 -5.96
N PHE A 91 2.10 23.16 -5.40
CA PHE A 91 0.68 22.87 -5.23
C PHE A 91 0.37 22.74 -3.75
N GLU A 92 -0.16 23.81 -3.18
CA GLU A 92 -0.56 23.89 -1.78
C GLU A 92 -1.83 23.06 -1.54
N MET A 93 -1.79 22.18 -0.54
CA MET A 93 -2.93 21.34 -0.17
C MET A 93 -3.95 22.10 0.69
N ASP A 94 -3.55 23.19 1.35
CA ASP A 94 -4.44 24.05 2.16
C ASP A 94 -5.58 24.68 1.34
N LEU A 95 -5.43 24.75 0.01
CA LEU A 95 -6.51 25.12 -0.91
C LEU A 95 -7.73 24.18 -0.81
N LEU A 96 -7.58 23.01 -0.19
CA LEU A 96 -8.63 22.04 0.05
C LEU A 96 -9.25 22.15 1.46
N ALA A 97 -8.84 23.10 2.30
CA ALA A 97 -9.30 23.22 3.69
C ALA A 97 -10.81 23.37 3.84
N ASP A 98 -11.49 23.98 2.86
CA ASP A 98 -12.95 24.11 2.84
C ASP A 98 -13.67 22.80 2.44
N SER A 99 -12.94 21.83 1.89
CA SER A 99 -13.47 20.56 1.37
C SER A 99 -13.11 19.35 2.21
N THR A 100 -12.06 19.44 3.04
CA THR A 100 -11.59 18.31 3.85
C THR A 100 -11.02 18.72 5.21
N ARG A 101 -11.21 17.87 6.22
CA ARG A 101 -10.58 18.03 7.55
C ARG A 101 -9.06 17.80 7.53
N TYR A 102 -8.54 17.16 6.48
CA TYR A 102 -7.14 16.79 6.34
C TYR A 102 -6.57 17.33 5.03
N PRO A 103 -6.42 18.67 4.86
CA PRO A 103 -5.97 19.30 3.62
C PRO A 103 -4.45 19.14 3.43
N PHE A 104 -3.98 17.89 3.42
CA PHE A 104 -2.58 17.50 3.27
C PHE A 104 -2.46 16.03 2.86
N ARG A 105 -1.26 15.63 2.42
CA ARG A 105 -0.93 14.20 2.28
C ARG A 105 -0.15 13.78 3.52
N LEU A 106 -0.50 12.64 4.10
CA LEU A 106 0.30 12.06 5.18
C LEU A 106 1.28 11.04 4.59
N GLN A 107 2.56 11.22 4.84
CA GLN A 107 3.61 10.27 4.51
C GLN A 107 3.89 9.37 5.71
N LEU A 108 3.42 8.14 5.64
CA LEU A 108 3.55 7.11 6.67
C LEU A 108 3.67 5.75 5.99
N GLU A 109 4.63 4.93 6.39
CA GLU A 109 4.76 3.59 5.84
C GLU A 109 3.50 2.75 6.08
N GLN A 110 3.01 2.10 5.03
CA GLN A 110 1.75 1.35 5.06
C GLN A 110 1.69 0.28 6.17
N TYR A 111 2.82 -0.35 6.51
CA TYR A 111 2.88 -1.35 7.59
C TYR A 111 2.61 -0.75 8.97
N GLU A 112 2.85 0.55 9.19
CA GLU A 112 2.50 1.22 10.45
C GLU A 112 0.96 1.25 10.59
N PHE A 113 0.24 1.55 9.51
CA PHE A 113 -1.22 1.53 9.51
C PHE A 113 -1.79 0.14 9.83
N THR A 114 -1.31 -0.92 9.15
CA THR A 114 -1.82 -2.27 9.41
C THR A 114 -1.52 -2.74 10.84
N ARG A 115 -0.36 -2.38 11.40
CA ARG A 115 -0.01 -2.66 12.79
C ARG A 115 -0.90 -1.92 13.80
N LEU A 116 -1.18 -0.64 13.55
CA LEU A 116 -2.11 0.13 14.38
C LEU A 116 -3.49 -0.51 14.39
N VAL A 117 -4.00 -0.88 13.21
CA VAL A 117 -5.31 -1.53 13.10
C VAL A 117 -5.32 -2.90 13.79
N ALA A 118 -4.28 -3.73 13.61
CA ALA A 118 -4.20 -5.04 14.27
C ALA A 118 -4.21 -4.92 15.80
N ALA A 119 -3.45 -3.97 16.36
CA ALA A 119 -3.43 -3.71 17.80
C ALA A 119 -4.81 -3.26 18.32
N VAL A 120 -5.57 -2.49 17.54
CA VAL A 120 -6.95 -2.13 17.89
C VAL A 120 -7.89 -3.34 17.83
N LEU A 121 -7.78 -4.15 16.78
CA LEU A 121 -8.61 -5.35 16.60
C LEU A 121 -8.44 -6.37 17.72
N GLU A 122 -7.23 -6.55 18.26
CA GLU A 122 -6.96 -7.41 19.42
C GLU A 122 -7.78 -7.03 20.67
N GLY A 123 -8.21 -5.77 20.77
CA GLY A 123 -9.04 -5.26 21.86
C GLY A 123 -10.53 -5.29 21.61
N ILE A 124 -11.02 -5.80 20.47
CA ILE A 124 -12.44 -5.82 20.11
C ILE A 124 -12.99 -7.26 20.18
N ASP A 125 -13.94 -7.51 21.08
CA ASP A 125 -14.49 -8.85 21.36
C ASP A 125 -15.07 -9.56 20.13
N CYS A 126 -15.60 -8.81 19.15
CA CYS A 126 -16.19 -9.38 17.93
C CYS A 126 -15.19 -9.56 16.77
N ALA A 127 -13.91 -9.27 16.97
CA ALA A 127 -12.85 -9.43 15.99
C ALA A 127 -11.90 -10.57 16.37
N ASP A 128 -11.58 -11.42 15.40
CA ASP A 128 -10.64 -12.53 15.55
C ASP A 128 -9.57 -12.44 14.46
N LEU A 129 -8.36 -12.05 14.84
CA LEU A 129 -7.20 -11.94 13.97
C LEU A 129 -6.34 -13.21 14.07
N ARG A 130 -6.19 -13.94 12.95
CA ARG A 130 -5.47 -15.21 12.89
C ARG A 130 -4.29 -15.14 11.93
N PHE A 131 -3.08 -15.29 12.46
CA PHE A 131 -1.84 -15.45 11.70
C PHE A 131 -1.54 -16.93 11.44
N ASN A 132 -0.67 -17.23 10.47
CA ASN A 132 -0.38 -18.59 10.00
C ASN A 132 -1.64 -19.35 9.52
N VAL A 133 -2.61 -18.62 8.97
CA VAL A 133 -3.86 -19.20 8.44
C VAL A 133 -4.12 -18.68 7.05
N GLU A 134 -4.09 -19.56 6.06
CA GLU A 134 -4.34 -19.22 4.66
C GLU A 134 -5.72 -19.74 4.22
N ALA A 135 -6.54 -18.89 3.62
CA ALA A 135 -7.77 -19.34 2.96
C ALA A 135 -7.44 -19.91 1.57
N LYS A 136 -7.53 -21.24 1.41
CA LYS A 136 -7.19 -21.93 0.15
C LYS A 136 -8.36 -22.04 -0.82
N GLY A 137 -9.58 -21.98 -0.31
CA GLY A 137 -10.78 -22.20 -1.10
C GLY A 137 -12.05 -21.98 -0.30
N PHE A 138 -13.18 -22.21 -0.95
CA PHE A 138 -14.48 -22.13 -0.31
C PHE A 138 -15.50 -23.03 -1.00
N THR A 139 -16.57 -23.35 -0.30
CA THR A 139 -17.75 -24.00 -0.86
C THR A 139 -18.98 -23.19 -0.47
N GLU A 140 -19.81 -22.85 -1.46
CA GLU A 140 -21.09 -22.20 -1.20
C GLU A 140 -22.15 -23.24 -0.86
N THR A 141 -22.97 -22.93 0.15
CA THR A 141 -24.16 -23.70 0.49
C THR A 141 -25.37 -22.77 0.54
N ALA A 142 -26.57 -23.30 0.78
CA ALA A 142 -27.78 -22.48 0.87
C ALA A 142 -27.73 -21.54 2.09
N GLY A 143 -27.23 -20.32 1.90
CA GLY A 143 -27.24 -19.23 2.90
C GLY A 143 -25.95 -19.04 3.70
N GLN A 144 -24.86 -19.76 3.40
CA GLN A 144 -23.55 -19.58 4.04
C GLN A 144 -22.41 -20.04 3.11
N VAL A 145 -21.21 -19.58 3.41
CA VAL A 145 -19.96 -19.99 2.75
C VAL A 145 -19.12 -20.79 3.75
N ILE A 146 -18.61 -21.93 3.34
CA ILE A 146 -17.64 -22.71 4.12
C ILE A 146 -16.25 -22.39 3.57
N VAL A 147 -15.44 -21.70 4.36
CA VAL A 147 -14.06 -21.34 3.99
C VAL A 147 -13.12 -22.49 4.35
N GLN A 148 -12.28 -22.90 3.42
CA GLN A 148 -11.26 -23.92 3.61
C GLN A 148 -9.96 -23.23 4.02
N LEU A 149 -9.47 -23.55 5.22
CA LEU A 149 -8.31 -22.94 5.83
C LEU A 149 -7.15 -23.93 5.85
N ASP A 150 -5.96 -23.47 5.53
CA ASP A 150 -4.69 -24.16 5.76
C ASP A 150 -4.03 -23.55 6.99
N THR A 151 -3.77 -24.39 8.00
CA THR A 151 -3.24 -23.97 9.30
C THR A 151 -2.03 -24.82 9.68
N ALA A 152 -1.25 -24.40 10.67
CA ALA A 152 -0.14 -25.18 11.19
C ALA A 152 -0.54 -26.58 11.72
N THR A 153 -1.81 -26.78 12.08
CA THR A 153 -2.36 -28.06 12.57
C THR A 153 -3.05 -28.90 11.50
N GLY A 154 -3.13 -28.39 10.26
CA GLY A 154 -3.77 -29.04 9.12
C GLY A 154 -4.92 -28.23 8.54
N GLU A 155 -5.71 -28.87 7.67
CA GLU A 155 -6.85 -28.24 7.02
C GLU A 155 -8.04 -28.09 7.98
N GLU A 156 -8.63 -26.90 8.01
CA GLU A 156 -9.82 -26.58 8.81
C GLU A 156 -10.94 -26.02 7.92
N GLN A 157 -12.17 -26.08 8.42
CA GLN A 157 -13.33 -25.47 7.77
C GLN A 157 -13.98 -24.45 8.71
N LEU A 158 -14.20 -23.24 8.19
CA LEU A 158 -14.83 -22.15 8.92
C LEU A 158 -16.13 -21.73 8.22
N PRO A 159 -17.30 -22.00 8.82
CA PRO A 159 -18.56 -21.45 8.35
C PRO A 159 -18.58 -19.92 8.48
N ALA A 160 -19.00 -19.23 7.44
CA ALA A 160 -19.03 -17.78 7.35
C ALA A 160 -20.34 -17.30 6.70
N SER A 161 -20.83 -16.14 7.12
CA SER A 161 -21.94 -15.47 6.43
C SER A 161 -21.48 -14.91 5.08
N PHE A 162 -20.24 -14.41 5.03
CA PHE A 162 -19.59 -13.87 3.84
C PHE A 162 -18.10 -14.18 3.85
N LEU A 163 -17.52 -14.33 2.67
CA LEU A 163 -16.07 -14.37 2.45
C LEU A 163 -15.68 -13.17 1.59
N VAL A 164 -14.75 -12.37 2.08
CA VAL A 164 -14.14 -11.25 1.35
C VAL A 164 -12.67 -11.56 1.14
N THR A 165 -12.17 -11.44 -0.09
CA THR A 165 -10.74 -11.58 -0.37
C THR A 165 -10.05 -10.22 -0.46
N ALA A 166 -8.99 -10.07 0.32
CA ALA A 166 -8.07 -8.93 0.36
C ALA A 166 -6.61 -9.38 0.14
N GLU A 167 -6.39 -10.52 -0.51
CA GLU A 167 -5.07 -11.14 -0.76
C GLU A 167 -4.26 -10.44 -1.89
N GLY A 168 -4.82 -9.41 -2.52
CA GLY A 168 -4.20 -8.65 -3.61
C GLY A 168 -4.18 -9.37 -4.97
N ALA A 169 -3.25 -8.96 -5.83
CA ALA A 169 -3.20 -9.38 -7.24
C ALA A 169 -3.18 -10.90 -7.46
N ARG A 170 -2.59 -11.67 -6.53
CA ARG A 170 -2.41 -13.12 -6.65
C ARG A 170 -3.53 -13.95 -6.00
N SER A 171 -4.58 -13.30 -5.49
CA SER A 171 -5.67 -13.96 -4.76
C SER A 171 -6.10 -15.29 -5.37
N GLN A 172 -6.02 -16.34 -4.54
CA GLN A 172 -6.48 -17.66 -4.89
C GLN A 172 -8.01 -17.74 -4.80
N ILE A 173 -8.58 -17.09 -3.79
CA ILE A 173 -10.04 -17.02 -3.60
C ILE A 173 -10.72 -16.37 -4.81
N ARG A 174 -10.17 -15.28 -5.36
CA ARG A 174 -10.70 -14.63 -6.58
C ARG A 174 -10.70 -15.59 -7.78
N LYS A 175 -9.60 -16.33 -7.97
CA LYS A 175 -9.47 -17.32 -9.04
C LYS A 175 -10.47 -18.46 -8.86
N ALA A 176 -10.60 -18.98 -7.64
CA ALA A 176 -11.55 -20.04 -7.31
C ALA A 176 -13.01 -19.61 -7.53
N ALA A 177 -13.33 -18.33 -7.30
CA ALA A 177 -14.63 -17.74 -7.58
C ALA A 177 -14.91 -17.51 -9.08
N GLY A 178 -13.96 -17.81 -9.97
CA GLY A 178 -14.10 -17.56 -11.40
C GLY A 178 -14.21 -16.08 -11.76
N ILE A 179 -13.64 -15.20 -10.93
CA ILE A 179 -13.68 -13.75 -11.15
C ILE A 179 -12.48 -13.33 -11.99
N ASP A 180 -12.75 -12.82 -13.18
CA ASP A 180 -11.72 -12.38 -14.11
C ASP A 180 -10.95 -11.16 -13.59
N TYR A 181 -9.65 -11.14 -13.87
CA TYR A 181 -8.73 -10.07 -13.52
C TYR A 181 -8.13 -9.48 -14.81
N LEU A 182 -9.00 -8.78 -15.55
CA LEU A 182 -8.73 -8.24 -16.88
C LEU A 182 -7.78 -7.07 -16.77
N GLY A 183 -6.73 -7.05 -17.58
CA GLY A 183 -5.77 -5.96 -17.55
C GLY A 183 -4.49 -6.31 -18.29
N PHE A 184 -3.59 -5.33 -18.32
CA PHE A 184 -2.27 -5.50 -18.90
C PHE A 184 -1.21 -5.03 -17.91
N THR A 185 -0.01 -5.54 -18.11
CA THR A 185 1.18 -5.19 -17.33
C THR A 185 2.06 -4.36 -18.27
N TYR A 186 2.52 -3.22 -17.80
CA TYR A 186 3.45 -2.40 -18.57
C TYR A 186 4.83 -3.07 -18.56
N ASP A 187 5.57 -2.95 -19.67
CA ASP A 187 6.94 -3.45 -19.77
C ASP A 187 7.91 -2.63 -18.90
N GLU A 188 7.54 -1.39 -18.59
CA GLU A 188 8.30 -0.50 -17.72
C GLU A 188 8.30 -0.99 -16.27
N LYS A 189 9.51 -1.03 -15.69
CA LYS A 189 9.72 -1.27 -14.25
C LYS A 189 10.13 0.03 -13.58
N PHE A 190 9.86 0.12 -12.29
CA PHE A 190 10.26 1.26 -11.47
C PHE A 190 11.28 0.83 -10.44
N LEU A 191 12.48 1.40 -10.50
CA LEU A 191 13.51 1.24 -9.49
C LEU A 191 13.17 2.17 -8.33
N VAL A 192 12.90 1.58 -7.16
CA VAL A 192 12.67 2.31 -5.92
C VAL A 192 13.88 2.17 -5.01
N VAL A 193 14.48 3.30 -4.66
CA VAL A 193 15.64 3.40 -3.80
C VAL A 193 15.23 4.08 -2.51
N SER A 194 15.45 3.42 -1.37
CA SER A 194 15.24 3.99 -0.04
C SER A 194 16.57 4.38 0.59
N THR A 195 16.73 5.64 0.97
CA THR A 195 17.98 6.21 1.52
C THR A 195 17.68 7.17 2.68
N GLN A 196 18.65 7.35 3.58
CA GLN A 196 18.61 8.38 4.62
C GLN A 196 19.27 9.68 4.18
N PHE A 197 19.67 9.76 2.92
CA PHE A 197 20.30 10.95 2.37
C PHE A 197 19.39 12.17 2.52
N PRO A 198 19.84 13.27 3.16
CA PRO A 198 18.99 14.42 3.44
C PRO A 198 18.87 15.31 2.20
N PHE A 199 17.99 14.95 1.27
CA PHE A 199 17.77 15.71 0.04
C PHE A 199 17.37 17.17 0.29
N GLU A 200 16.74 17.46 1.43
CA GLU A 200 16.39 18.82 1.86
C GLU A 200 17.60 19.72 2.12
N GLU A 201 18.79 19.17 2.36
CA GLU A 201 20.02 19.95 2.54
C GLU A 201 20.67 20.31 1.19
N VAL A 202 20.25 19.64 0.11
CA VAL A 202 20.83 19.76 -1.22
C VAL A 202 19.95 20.54 -2.18
N PHE A 203 18.64 20.39 -2.07
CA PHE A 203 17.67 21.09 -2.90
C PHE A 203 16.99 22.22 -2.13
N ASP A 204 17.05 23.42 -2.70
CA ASP A 204 16.36 24.57 -2.14
C ASP A 204 14.83 24.36 -2.22
N ASP A 205 14.15 24.66 -1.11
CA ASP A 205 12.69 24.61 -0.94
C ASP A 205 12.05 23.24 -1.25
N LEU A 206 12.76 22.14 -1.00
CA LEU A 206 12.26 20.78 -1.31
C LEU A 206 11.03 20.41 -0.46
N SER A 207 9.91 20.06 -1.11
CA SER A 207 8.75 19.46 -0.45
C SER A 207 9.04 18.01 -0.04
N TRP A 208 8.19 17.41 0.80
CA TRP A 208 8.22 15.98 1.10
C TRP A 208 7.67 15.11 -0.04
N VAL A 209 7.05 15.69 -1.06
CA VAL A 209 6.60 14.98 -2.27
C VAL A 209 6.93 15.79 -3.51
N ASN A 210 7.79 15.23 -4.37
CA ASN A 210 8.30 15.91 -5.55
C ASN A 210 8.22 15.01 -6.77
N TYR A 211 7.67 15.53 -7.85
CA TYR A 211 7.74 14.95 -9.19
C TYR A 211 8.77 15.74 -9.98
N VAL A 212 9.90 15.12 -10.29
CA VAL A 212 10.98 15.76 -11.04
C VAL A 212 10.84 15.40 -12.50
N SER A 213 10.50 16.39 -13.34
CA SER A 213 10.41 16.20 -14.78
C SER A 213 11.77 16.35 -15.44
N ASP A 214 12.09 15.38 -16.29
CA ASP A 214 13.19 15.39 -17.23
C ASP A 214 12.81 14.45 -18.38
N PRO A 215 13.02 14.82 -19.65
CA PRO A 215 12.61 13.98 -20.77
C PRO A 215 13.39 12.66 -20.87
N ASP A 216 14.55 12.55 -20.22
CA ASP A 216 15.41 11.37 -20.24
C ASP A 216 15.39 10.62 -18.89
N GLU A 217 15.29 11.35 -17.78
CA GLU A 217 15.51 10.81 -16.43
C GLU A 217 14.54 11.38 -15.38
N TRP A 218 13.23 11.44 -15.67
CA TRP A 218 12.26 11.86 -14.66
C TRP A 218 12.29 10.93 -13.44
N CYS A 219 11.96 11.47 -12.26
CA CYS A 219 11.88 10.68 -11.03
C CYS A 219 10.83 11.22 -10.06
N VAL A 220 10.48 10.42 -9.06
CA VAL A 220 9.69 10.87 -7.90
C VAL A 220 10.57 10.81 -6.67
N ILE A 221 10.61 11.90 -5.91
CA ILE A 221 11.34 11.99 -4.64
C ILE A 221 10.31 12.24 -3.54
N LEU A 222 10.12 11.28 -2.65
CA LEU A 222 9.18 11.39 -1.54
C LEU A 222 9.87 11.06 -0.21
N ARG A 223 9.41 11.69 0.86
CA ARG A 223 9.95 11.52 2.21
C ARG A 223 8.90 10.89 3.13
N THR A 224 9.29 9.87 3.88
CA THR A 224 8.60 9.45 5.11
C THR A 224 9.43 9.87 6.32
N GLU A 225 8.88 9.72 7.53
CA GLU A 225 9.58 10.11 8.77
C GLU A 225 10.99 9.49 8.87
N LYS A 226 11.17 8.27 8.37
CA LYS A 226 12.40 7.50 8.56
C LYS A 226 13.39 7.61 7.39
N ILE A 227 12.90 7.82 6.17
CA ILE A 227 13.67 7.66 4.93
C ILE A 227 13.15 8.54 3.79
N TRP A 228 14.04 8.84 2.84
CA TRP A 228 13.67 9.29 1.50
C TRP A 228 13.55 8.09 0.55
N ARG A 229 12.59 8.18 -0.35
CA ARG A 229 12.37 7.21 -1.43
C ARG A 229 12.48 7.94 -2.76
N VAL A 230 13.33 7.42 -3.63
CA VAL A 230 13.49 7.90 -5.00
C VAL A 230 13.05 6.80 -5.96
N LEU A 231 12.14 7.14 -6.85
CA LEU A 231 11.59 6.25 -7.85
C LEU A 231 12.03 6.69 -9.23
N PHE A 232 12.65 5.77 -9.98
CA PHE A 232 13.08 5.97 -11.35
C PHE A 232 12.35 5.01 -12.29
N PRO A 233 11.85 5.46 -13.45
CA PRO A 233 11.46 4.56 -14.53
C PRO A 233 12.72 3.84 -15.07
N THR A 234 12.56 2.56 -15.37
CA THR A 234 13.61 1.68 -15.89
C THR A 234 13.01 0.63 -16.81
N ARG A 235 13.83 0.11 -17.73
CA ARG A 235 13.41 -0.93 -18.68
C ARG A 235 14.54 -1.95 -18.81
N PRO A 236 14.67 -2.91 -17.87
CA PRO A 236 15.65 -3.98 -18.03
C PRO A 236 15.29 -4.85 -19.23
N GLU A 237 16.27 -5.16 -20.08
CA GLU A 237 16.05 -6.05 -21.25
C GLU A 237 16.29 -7.51 -20.88
N ASN A 238 17.12 -7.76 -19.87
CA ASN A 238 17.48 -9.10 -19.38
C ASN A 238 17.77 -9.11 -17.86
N VAL A 239 18.12 -10.28 -17.32
CA VAL A 239 18.36 -10.48 -15.88
C VAL A 239 19.66 -9.80 -15.43
N GLU A 240 20.68 -9.78 -16.29
CA GLU A 240 21.94 -9.10 -16.03
C GLU A 240 21.75 -7.58 -15.92
N ASP A 241 20.92 -6.99 -16.78
CA ASP A 241 20.53 -5.57 -16.71
C ASP A 241 19.80 -5.28 -15.40
N GLU A 242 18.87 -6.15 -15.01
CA GLU A 242 18.14 -6.03 -13.74
C GLU A 242 19.10 -6.06 -12.54
N ALA A 243 20.07 -6.98 -12.53
CA ALA A 243 21.09 -7.02 -11.50
C ALA A 243 21.96 -5.74 -11.47
N TYR A 244 22.29 -5.18 -12.64
CA TYR A 244 23.02 -3.92 -12.74
C TYR A 244 22.19 -2.72 -12.25
N LEU A 245 20.92 -2.62 -12.61
CA LEU A 245 20.01 -1.56 -12.15
C LEU A 245 19.83 -1.57 -10.62
N LEU A 246 19.95 -2.74 -10.00
CA LEU A 246 19.90 -2.92 -8.55
C LEU A 246 21.26 -2.69 -7.86
N SER A 247 22.34 -2.43 -8.61
CA SER A 247 23.67 -2.24 -8.04
C SER A 247 23.85 -0.86 -7.41
N ASP A 248 24.68 -0.80 -6.36
CA ASP A 248 25.06 0.47 -5.73
C ASP A 248 25.71 1.43 -6.74
N GLU A 249 26.47 0.92 -7.70
CA GLU A 249 27.12 1.73 -8.74
C GLU A 249 26.09 2.51 -9.57
N PHE A 250 25.09 1.81 -10.12
CA PHE A 250 24.03 2.43 -10.91
C PHE A 250 23.21 3.42 -10.07
N ILE A 251 22.87 3.04 -8.83
CA ILE A 251 22.08 3.89 -7.94
C ILE A 251 22.84 5.17 -7.58
N GLN A 252 24.11 5.07 -7.19
CA GLN A 252 24.93 6.26 -6.92
C GLN A 252 25.02 7.15 -8.16
N GLN A 253 25.20 6.55 -9.36
CA GLN A 253 25.20 7.31 -10.61
C GLN A 253 23.88 8.07 -10.80
N ARG A 254 22.72 7.42 -10.63
CA ARG A 254 21.40 8.07 -10.78
C ARG A 254 21.15 9.15 -9.73
N LEU A 255 21.52 8.89 -8.47
CA LEU A 255 21.40 9.88 -7.40
C LEU A 255 22.32 11.09 -7.64
N HIS A 256 23.55 10.87 -8.08
CA HIS A 256 24.49 11.96 -8.42
C HIS A 256 23.97 12.83 -9.55
N HIS A 257 23.29 12.24 -10.52
CA HIS A 257 22.67 12.99 -11.60
C HIS A 257 21.59 13.98 -11.10
N LEU A 258 20.91 13.67 -9.99
CA LEU A 258 19.98 14.61 -9.35
C LEU A 258 20.70 15.83 -8.76
N TRP A 259 21.99 15.72 -8.42
CA TRP A 259 22.75 16.78 -7.77
C TRP A 259 24.01 17.19 -8.55
N THR A 260 23.95 18.36 -9.19
CA THR A 260 25.02 18.85 -10.08
C THR A 260 26.16 19.63 -9.38
N LYS A 261 26.15 19.81 -8.03
CA LYS A 261 27.26 20.49 -7.34
C LYS A 261 28.43 19.53 -7.13
N ARG A 262 29.64 19.98 -7.50
CA ARG A 262 30.91 19.24 -7.67
C ARG A 262 31.57 18.68 -6.39
N ALA A 263 30.83 18.14 -5.43
CA ALA A 263 31.43 17.44 -4.29
C ALA A 263 31.26 15.92 -4.45
N PRO A 264 32.33 15.12 -4.38
CA PRO A 264 32.21 13.67 -4.32
C PRO A 264 31.64 13.32 -2.95
N MET A 265 30.33 13.14 -2.88
CA MET A 265 29.66 12.74 -1.66
C MET A 265 28.85 11.49 -1.97
N ILE A 266 29.15 10.41 -1.27
CA ILE A 266 28.37 9.18 -1.32
C ILE A 266 26.97 9.56 -0.84
N LEU A 267 25.95 9.40 -1.68
CA LEU A 267 24.55 9.82 -1.44
C LEU A 267 23.82 8.84 -0.50
N GLY A 268 24.53 8.35 0.52
CA GLY A 268 24.12 7.30 1.42
C GLY A 268 24.18 5.91 0.79
N THR A 269 24.17 4.86 1.62
CA THR A 269 23.91 3.49 1.17
C THR A 269 22.41 3.29 1.02
N ALA A 270 21.98 2.80 -0.14
CA ALA A 270 20.60 2.41 -0.33
C ALA A 270 20.28 1.26 0.63
N ARG A 271 19.23 1.42 1.44
CA ARG A 271 18.84 0.42 2.44
C ARG A 271 17.87 -0.60 1.88
N TYR A 272 17.06 -0.18 0.91
CA TYR A 272 16.10 -1.02 0.23
C TYR A 272 16.06 -0.62 -1.24
N ILE A 273 16.20 -1.63 -2.10
CA ILE A 273 16.22 -1.48 -3.54
C ILE A 273 15.24 -2.50 -4.11
N THR A 274 14.33 -2.06 -4.96
CA THR A 274 13.32 -2.95 -5.54
C THR A 274 12.92 -2.45 -6.91
N LEU A 275 12.69 -3.39 -7.83
CA LEU A 275 12.03 -3.12 -9.10
C LEU A 275 10.55 -3.49 -9.02
N ILE A 276 9.69 -2.57 -9.44
CA ILE A 276 8.24 -2.76 -9.41
C ILE A 276 7.67 -2.70 -10.82
N LYS A 277 6.81 -3.64 -11.18
CA LYS A 277 6.02 -3.58 -12.43
C LYS A 277 4.68 -2.91 -12.15
N GLU A 278 4.25 -2.03 -13.04
CA GLU A 278 2.89 -1.49 -12.99
C GLU A 278 1.92 -2.37 -13.78
N SER A 279 0.73 -2.59 -13.21
CA SER A 279 -0.35 -3.34 -13.86
C SER A 279 -1.67 -2.63 -13.65
N LEU A 280 -2.39 -2.34 -14.73
CA LEU A 280 -3.74 -1.82 -14.65
C LEU A 280 -4.72 -2.96 -14.88
N ARG A 281 -5.54 -3.25 -13.87
CA ARG A 281 -6.51 -4.36 -13.93
C ARG A 281 -7.87 -3.96 -13.39
N LEU A 282 -8.91 -4.51 -13.99
CA LEU A 282 -10.32 -4.31 -13.66
C LEU A 282 -10.99 -5.67 -13.42
N ILE A 283 -11.92 -5.68 -12.48
CA ILE A 283 -12.79 -6.82 -12.20
C ILE A 283 -14.16 -6.50 -12.79
N SER A 284 -14.66 -7.36 -13.68
CA SER A 284 -15.89 -7.13 -14.44
C SER A 284 -17.16 -7.72 -13.82
N ARG A 285 -17.02 -8.54 -12.76
CA ARG A 285 -18.15 -9.24 -12.13
C ARG A 285 -17.95 -9.37 -10.61
N ALA A 286 -18.95 -8.93 -9.86
CA ALA A 286 -19.13 -9.26 -8.46
C ALA A 286 -20.27 -10.29 -8.38
N GLY A 287 -20.01 -11.49 -7.85
CA GLY A 287 -21.06 -12.46 -7.54
C GLY A 287 -21.89 -11.98 -6.34
N CYS A 288 -22.56 -12.89 -5.61
CA CYS A 288 -23.17 -12.58 -4.30
C CYS A 288 -22.16 -12.04 -3.25
N CYS A 289 -20.88 -11.95 -3.61
CA CYS A 289 -19.81 -11.20 -2.94
C CYS A 289 -19.84 -9.73 -3.39
N TRP A 290 -20.30 -8.84 -2.52
CA TRP A 290 -20.43 -7.41 -2.79
C TRP A 290 -19.08 -6.71 -3.07
N LEU A 291 -19.02 -5.98 -4.17
CA LEU A 291 -18.23 -4.76 -4.35
C LEU A 291 -19.16 -3.75 -5.04
N GLU A 292 -19.57 -2.69 -4.34
CA GLU A 292 -20.41 -1.64 -4.93
C GLU A 292 -19.60 -0.72 -5.86
N THR A 293 -20.01 -0.69 -7.13
CA THR A 293 -19.93 0.42 -8.12
C THR A 293 -18.57 0.92 -8.66
N PRO A 294 -18.56 1.41 -9.92
CA PRO A 294 -17.39 1.40 -10.79
C PRO A 294 -16.56 2.68 -10.67
N VAL A 295 -16.05 3.01 -9.49
CA VAL A 295 -14.96 4.00 -9.37
C VAL A 295 -14.06 3.60 -8.21
N ILE A 296 -13.34 2.50 -8.40
CA ILE A 296 -12.07 2.33 -7.70
C ILE A 296 -11.04 1.92 -8.74
N SER A 297 -10.52 2.93 -9.45
CA SER A 297 -9.16 2.87 -9.98
C SER A 297 -8.21 2.84 -8.80
N ILE A 298 -8.11 1.71 -8.09
CA ILE A 298 -6.90 1.42 -7.34
C ILE A 298 -5.87 1.13 -8.42
N ILE A 299 -4.95 2.07 -8.61
CA ILE A 299 -3.63 1.75 -9.15
C ILE A 299 -3.06 0.72 -8.18
N HIS A 300 -3.28 -0.56 -8.49
CA HIS A 300 -2.72 -1.63 -7.71
C HIS A 300 -1.25 -1.71 -8.12
N TRP A 301 -0.37 -1.21 -7.26
CA TRP A 301 1.07 -1.47 -7.32
C TRP A 301 1.29 -2.97 -7.07
N ALA A 302 1.11 -3.78 -8.11
CA ALA A 302 1.32 -5.22 -8.09
C ALA A 302 2.81 -5.50 -8.28
N ALA A 303 3.56 -5.58 -7.17
CA ALA A 303 4.93 -6.09 -7.22
C ALA A 303 4.96 -7.62 -7.11
N TRP A 304 5.98 -8.17 -7.78
CA TRP A 304 6.55 -9.52 -7.74
C TRP A 304 6.01 -10.52 -8.77
N GLU A 305 6.96 -11.11 -9.50
CA GLU A 305 6.95 -12.43 -10.15
C GLU A 305 7.26 -13.54 -9.13
#